data_AF-A0A524PN08-F1
#
_entry.id   AF-A0A524PN08-F1
#
_cell.length_a   1.000
_cell.length_b   1.000
_cell.length_c   1.000
_cell.angle_alpha   90.00
_cell.angle_beta   90.00
_cell.angle_gamma   90.00
#
_symmetry.space_group_name_H-M   'P 1'
#
loop_
_entity.id
_entity.type
_entity.pdbx_description
1 polymer ?
#
loop_
_entity_poly.entity_id
_entity_poly.type
_entity_poly.pdbx_seq_one_letter_code
_entity_poly.pdbx_strand_id
1 'polypeptide(L)'
;MELPHLATPKGEQSLGHCFGCGESNPIGLRLKPVYDGNVLTASFTPGLDHQGWHNVTHGGILYSILDEVTAYVVLCSGYSFGVTAKSAIRFRRVSETHSPLVATAWATKVTSRLIEVRGQLTTSDGSVVAEIESAFIPGARYRKAFLWDMDGVIVDSGAPHYQSWRETFAERGALYTEAQFKSFFGTRDDYIIHTVMGPLPQSEVHAIAEEKERRYRELIRGKAQVFPGVLSLLKVMKKAGFKIALGTSA
;
A
#
# COMPACT_ATOMS: atom_id res chain seq x y z
N MET A 1 7.04 -32.83 15.05
CA MET A 1 6.54 -31.71 15.86
C MET A 1 5.29 -31.18 15.16
N GLU A 2 4.12 -31.38 15.75
CA GLU A 2 2.89 -30.77 15.24
C GLU A 2 2.98 -29.26 15.46
N LEU A 3 2.81 -28.47 14.40
CA LEU A 3 2.82 -27.01 14.50
C LEU A 3 1.46 -26.55 15.03
N PRO A 4 1.40 -25.70 16.08
CA PRO A 4 0.14 -25.27 16.66
C PRO A 4 -0.71 -24.47 15.67
N HIS A 5 -2.02 -24.71 15.67
CA HIS A 5 -2.98 -23.85 14.96
C HIS A 5 -3.23 -22.59 15.79
N LEU A 6 -2.91 -21.42 15.22
CA LEU A 6 -3.13 -20.15 15.90
C LEU A 6 -4.59 -19.69 15.76
N ALA A 7 -5.24 -19.42 16.90
CA ALA A 7 -6.54 -18.77 16.91
C ALA A 7 -6.41 -17.30 16.48
N THR A 8 -7.44 -16.76 15.80
CA THR A 8 -7.46 -15.34 15.40
C THR A 8 -7.58 -14.45 16.64
N PRO A 9 -6.72 -13.43 16.82
CA PRO A 9 -6.86 -12.47 17.89
C PRO A 9 -8.22 -11.77 17.87
N LYS A 10 -8.80 -11.48 19.04
CA LYS A 10 -10.06 -10.72 19.17
C LYS A 10 -9.77 -9.22 19.27
N GLY A 11 -10.59 -8.38 18.63
CA GLY A 11 -10.51 -6.91 18.68
C GLY A 11 -9.89 -6.27 17.44
N GLU A 12 -10.14 -4.97 17.25
CA GLU A 12 -9.53 -4.17 16.18
C GLU A 12 -8.08 -3.88 16.58
N GLN A 13 -7.13 -4.56 15.96
CA GLN A 13 -5.71 -4.40 16.27
C GLN A 13 -5.17 -3.19 15.52
N SER A 14 -5.17 -2.03 16.17
CA SER A 14 -4.29 -0.94 15.72
C SER A 14 -2.84 -1.35 16.05
N LEU A 15 -1.90 -1.04 15.15
CA LEU A 15 -0.46 -1.24 15.43
C LEU A 15 0.00 -0.42 16.66
N GLY A 16 -0.78 0.61 17.04
CA GLY A 16 -0.79 1.30 18.33
C GLY A 16 0.56 1.37 19.03
N HIS A 17 0.77 0.45 19.98
CA HIS A 17 1.94 0.39 20.85
C HIS A 17 2.96 -0.71 20.50
N CYS A 18 2.92 -1.31 19.31
CA CYS A 18 3.94 -2.28 18.88
C CYS A 18 5.36 -1.69 19.02
N PHE A 19 6.30 -2.47 19.55
CA PHE A 19 7.68 -2.02 19.73
C PHE A 19 8.39 -1.79 18.39
N GLY A 20 8.17 -2.61 17.37
CA GLY A 20 8.82 -2.45 16.07
C GLY A 20 8.20 -1.35 15.21
N CYS A 21 6.90 -1.39 14.98
CA CYS A 21 6.22 -0.51 14.00
C CYS A 21 5.15 0.44 14.59
N GLY A 22 4.84 0.35 15.89
CA GLY A 22 3.75 1.12 16.49
C GLY A 22 4.06 2.61 16.57
N GLU A 23 3.32 3.44 15.85
CA GLU A 23 3.56 4.89 15.79
C GLU A 23 3.30 5.61 17.12
N SER A 24 2.45 5.06 17.97
CA SER A 24 2.14 5.64 19.29
C SER A 24 3.09 5.18 20.39
N ASN A 25 4.04 4.27 20.11
CA ASN A 25 4.99 3.81 21.10
C ASN A 25 6.13 4.83 21.28
N PRO A 26 6.24 5.52 22.44
CA PRO A 26 7.28 6.52 22.67
C PRO A 26 8.69 5.92 22.65
N ILE A 27 8.83 4.63 22.96
CA ILE A 27 10.11 3.92 23.03
C ILE A 27 10.29 2.88 21.91
N GLY A 28 9.33 2.80 20.97
CA GLY A 28 9.40 1.86 19.86
C GLY A 28 10.32 2.33 18.74
N LEU A 29 10.72 1.39 17.88
CA LEU A 29 11.56 1.64 16.71
C LEU A 29 10.82 2.44 15.62
N ARG A 30 9.47 2.39 15.62
CA ARG A 30 8.56 3.08 14.67
C ARG A 30 8.97 2.86 13.21
N LEU A 31 9.34 1.63 12.89
CA LEU A 31 9.71 1.22 11.55
C LEU A 31 8.56 1.48 10.58
N LYS A 32 8.91 1.87 9.35
CA LYS A 32 7.96 2.06 8.25
C LYS A 32 8.30 1.14 7.08
N PRO A 33 7.92 -0.15 7.18
CA PRO A 33 8.16 -1.12 6.12
C PRO A 33 7.47 -0.75 4.81
N VAL A 34 8.18 -0.93 3.70
CA VAL A 34 7.65 -0.80 2.34
C VAL A 34 7.87 -2.12 1.61
N TYR A 35 6.83 -2.64 0.97
CA TYR A 35 6.90 -3.90 0.22
C TYR A 35 6.69 -3.65 -1.27
N ASP A 36 7.65 -4.10 -2.09
CA ASP A 36 7.58 -3.93 -3.55
C ASP A 36 6.90 -5.11 -4.29
N GLY A 37 6.48 -6.14 -3.54
CA GLY A 37 5.93 -7.38 -4.10
C GLY A 37 6.87 -8.57 -4.06
N ASN A 38 8.15 -8.36 -3.78
CA ASN A 38 9.19 -9.38 -3.65
C ASN A 38 9.99 -9.19 -2.36
N VAL A 39 10.51 -7.99 -2.14
CA VAL A 39 11.34 -7.62 -1.00
C VAL A 39 10.65 -6.55 -0.18
N LEU A 40 10.70 -6.74 1.14
CA LEU A 40 10.30 -5.74 2.11
C LEU A 40 11.54 -4.97 2.55
N THR A 41 11.42 -3.64 2.66
CA THR A 41 12.51 -2.75 3.05
C THR A 41 12.05 -1.81 4.15
N ALA A 42 12.91 -1.55 5.14
CA ALA A 42 12.71 -0.52 6.15
C ALA A 42 14.05 0.15 6.48
N SER A 43 14.03 1.45 6.74
CA SER A 43 15.21 2.19 7.20
C SER A 43 15.09 2.55 8.67
N PHE A 44 16.22 2.52 9.38
CA PHE A 44 16.28 2.89 10.79
C PHE A 44 17.65 3.48 11.13
N THR A 45 17.67 4.53 11.95
CA THR A 45 18.91 5.11 12.49
C THR A 45 18.90 4.95 14.00
N PRO A 46 19.75 4.09 14.58
CA PRO A 46 19.80 3.89 16.03
C PRO A 46 20.17 5.18 16.76
N GLY A 47 19.29 5.64 17.66
CA GLY A 47 19.60 6.71 18.62
C GLY A 47 20.38 6.24 19.85
N LEU A 48 20.70 7.17 20.76
CA LEU A 48 21.47 6.93 21.98
C LEU A 48 20.88 5.80 22.85
N ASP A 49 19.56 5.77 23.00
CA ASP A 49 18.85 4.79 23.83
C ASP A 49 18.87 3.36 23.24
N HIS A 50 19.37 3.19 22.02
CA HIS A 50 19.54 1.88 21.37
C HIS A 50 20.94 1.31 21.54
N GLN A 51 21.81 2.00 22.28
CA GLN A 51 23.19 1.60 22.50
C GLN A 51 23.29 0.39 23.43
N GLY A 52 24.20 -0.53 23.13
CA GLY A 52 24.61 -1.61 24.02
C GLY A 52 25.93 -1.27 24.71
N TRP A 53 27.02 -1.31 23.95
CA TRP A 53 28.35 -0.88 24.40
C TRP A 53 28.69 0.48 23.78
N HIS A 54 29.64 1.23 24.35
CA HIS A 54 30.05 2.57 23.93
C HIS A 54 30.02 2.81 22.40
N ASN A 55 29.08 3.65 21.93
CA ASN A 55 28.80 3.98 20.51
C ASN A 55 28.44 2.78 19.59
N VAL A 56 28.05 1.65 20.17
CA VAL A 56 27.65 0.43 19.47
C VAL A 56 26.18 0.16 19.70
N THR A 57 25.42 0.02 18.62
CA THR A 57 24.01 -0.37 18.70
C THR A 57 23.87 -1.76 19.31
N HIS A 58 22.97 -1.91 20.28
CA HIS A 58 22.76 -3.17 20.97
C HIS A 58 22.28 -4.26 19.98
N GLY A 59 22.87 -5.46 20.05
CA GLY A 59 22.52 -6.57 19.15
C GLY A 59 21.04 -6.96 19.20
N GLY A 60 20.39 -6.80 20.36
CA GLY A 60 18.95 -6.99 20.52
C GLY A 60 18.10 -5.99 19.73
N ILE A 61 18.59 -4.76 19.50
CA ILE A 61 17.90 -3.78 18.66
C ILE A 61 18.01 -4.19 17.20
N LEU A 62 19.21 -4.57 16.74
CA LEU A 62 19.42 -5.09 15.38
C LEU A 62 18.56 -6.34 15.12
N TYR A 63 18.47 -7.24 16.11
CA TYR A 63 17.55 -8.37 16.09
C TYR A 63 16.09 -7.93 15.97
N SER A 64 15.66 -6.98 16.80
CA SER A 64 14.26 -6.50 16.83
C SER A 64 13.85 -5.87 15.49
N ILE A 65 14.76 -5.13 14.85
CA ILE A 65 14.55 -4.59 13.50
C ILE A 65 14.31 -5.73 12.51
N LEU A 66 15.18 -6.75 12.54
CA LEU A 66 15.13 -7.89 11.63
C LEU A 66 13.91 -8.80 11.88
N ASP A 67 13.54 -9.03 13.14
CA ASP A 67 12.34 -9.78 13.52
C ASP A 67 11.08 -9.06 13.02
N GLU A 68 10.99 -7.74 13.19
CA GLU A 68 9.85 -6.95 12.71
C GLU A 68 9.70 -7.01 11.18
N VAL A 69 10.78 -6.77 10.42
CA VAL A 69 10.69 -6.80 8.94
C VAL A 69 10.37 -8.20 8.41
N THR A 70 10.91 -9.25 9.04
CA THR A 70 10.58 -10.63 8.63
C THR A 70 9.16 -11.01 9.02
N ALA A 71 8.62 -10.51 10.13
CA ALA A 71 7.22 -10.68 10.50
C ALA A 71 6.27 -9.98 9.52
N TYR A 72 6.61 -8.78 9.04
CA TYR A 72 5.79 -8.11 8.02
C TYR A 72 5.70 -8.88 6.70
N VAL A 73 6.72 -9.67 6.33
CA VAL A 73 6.65 -10.55 5.15
C VAL A 73 5.49 -11.55 5.27
N VAL A 74 5.14 -12.00 6.48
CA VAL A 74 3.96 -12.84 6.72
C VAL A 74 2.67 -12.11 6.36
N LEU A 75 2.56 -10.84 6.78
CA LEU A 75 1.40 -9.99 6.47
C LEU A 75 1.28 -9.74 4.97
N CYS A 76 2.39 -9.39 4.32
CA CYS A 76 2.50 -9.20 2.88
C CYS A 76 2.22 -10.50 2.08
N SER A 77 2.32 -11.67 2.72
CA SER A 77 1.96 -12.96 2.13
C SER A 77 0.45 -13.28 2.23
N GLY A 78 -0.37 -12.33 2.67
CA GLY A 78 -1.84 -12.44 2.71
C GLY A 78 -2.42 -12.98 4.02
N TYR A 79 -1.60 -13.07 5.08
CA TYR A 79 -2.04 -13.50 6.41
C TYR A 79 -2.32 -12.30 7.31
N SER A 80 -3.34 -12.39 8.16
CA SER A 80 -3.72 -11.30 9.05
C SER A 80 -2.83 -11.18 10.28
N PHE A 81 -2.11 -12.24 10.63
CA PHE A 81 -1.10 -12.26 11.68
C PHE A 81 -0.23 -13.52 11.52
N GLY A 82 0.88 -13.56 12.27
CA GLY A 82 1.71 -14.75 12.45
C GLY A 82 2.52 -14.61 13.73
N VAL A 83 3.07 -15.72 14.21
CA VAL A 83 4.01 -15.69 15.35
C VAL A 83 5.33 -16.30 14.94
N THR A 84 6.42 -15.73 15.46
CA THR A 84 7.76 -16.25 15.26
C THR A 84 7.87 -17.61 15.94
N ALA A 85 8.13 -18.66 15.17
CA ALA A 85 8.35 -20.01 15.70
C ALA A 85 9.85 -20.30 15.88
N LYS A 86 10.69 -19.72 15.02
CA LYS A 86 12.14 -19.81 15.10
C LYS A 86 12.75 -18.54 14.50
N SER A 87 13.84 -18.09 15.10
CA SER A 87 14.68 -17.04 14.54
C SER A 87 16.14 -17.38 14.80
N ALA A 88 16.99 -17.23 13.79
CA ALA A 88 18.43 -17.42 13.87
C ALA A 88 19.14 -16.24 13.21
N ILE A 89 19.85 -15.45 14.01
CA ILE A 89 20.58 -14.26 13.56
C ILE A 89 22.10 -14.51 13.57
N ARG A 90 22.79 -13.94 12.59
CA ARG A 90 24.26 -13.87 12.54
C ARG A 90 24.69 -12.42 12.46
N PHE A 91 25.41 -11.95 13.48
CA PHE A 91 26.07 -10.65 13.46
C PHE A 91 27.40 -10.76 12.72
N ARG A 92 27.56 -9.99 11.65
CA ARG A 92 28.77 -9.97 10.81
C ARG A 92 29.70 -8.83 11.20
N ARG A 93 29.13 -7.69 11.58
CA ARG A 93 29.86 -6.47 11.91
C ARG A 93 29.17 -5.73 13.05
N VAL A 94 29.96 -4.91 13.73
CA VAL A 94 29.46 -3.93 14.69
C VAL A 94 28.71 -2.83 13.91
N SER A 95 27.61 -2.35 14.47
CA SER A 95 26.90 -1.18 13.96
C SER A 95 27.09 -0.02 14.92
N GLU A 96 27.61 1.09 14.44
CA GLU A 96 27.71 2.31 15.24
C GLU A 96 26.34 2.91 15.50
N THR A 97 26.16 3.52 16.67
CA THR A 97 24.99 4.36 16.95
C THR A 97 25.00 5.56 16.00
N HIS A 98 23.82 6.09 15.66
CA HIS A 98 23.59 7.20 14.72
C HIS A 98 23.92 6.91 13.25
N SER A 99 24.38 5.70 12.92
CA SER A 99 24.58 5.27 11.53
C SER A 99 23.29 4.73 10.91
N PRO A 100 22.87 5.21 9.72
CA PRO A 100 21.68 4.69 9.06
C PRO A 100 21.83 3.23 8.64
N LEU A 101 20.77 2.47 8.87
CA LEU A 101 20.66 1.06 8.50
C LEU A 101 19.46 0.84 7.59
N VAL A 102 19.61 -0.11 6.68
CA VAL A 102 18.56 -0.58 5.78
C VAL A 102 18.33 -2.07 6.05
N ALA A 103 17.14 -2.40 6.52
CA ALA A 103 16.68 -3.75 6.72
C ALA A 103 15.92 -4.21 5.48
N THR A 104 16.24 -5.40 4.98
CA THR A 104 15.50 -6.03 3.88
C THR A 104 15.08 -7.45 4.26
N ALA A 105 13.92 -7.90 3.79
CA ALA A 105 13.42 -9.25 4.04
C ALA A 105 12.59 -9.80 2.87
N TRP A 106 12.62 -11.12 2.68
CA TRP A 106 11.86 -11.81 1.64
C TRP A 106 11.52 -13.25 2.05
N ALA A 107 10.37 -13.75 1.60
CA ALA A 107 9.96 -15.13 1.84
C ALA A 107 10.78 -16.09 0.97
N THR A 108 11.28 -17.17 1.57
CA THR A 108 11.89 -18.29 0.85
C THR A 108 10.90 -19.44 0.64
N LYS A 109 9.90 -19.55 1.51
CA LYS A 109 8.85 -20.57 1.42
C LYS A 109 7.56 -20.07 2.06
N VAL A 110 6.44 -20.23 1.37
CA VAL A 110 5.12 -19.84 1.89
C VAL A 110 4.16 -21.03 1.78
N THR A 111 3.69 -21.50 2.93
CA THR A 111 2.64 -22.53 3.03
C THR A 111 1.55 -22.08 4.01
N SER A 112 0.48 -22.86 4.16
CA SER A 112 -0.57 -22.58 5.15
C SER A 112 -0.19 -22.94 6.60
N ARG A 113 0.93 -23.63 6.81
CA ARG A 113 1.37 -24.10 8.14
C ARG A 113 2.69 -23.47 8.60
N LEU A 114 3.49 -22.99 7.65
CA LEU A 114 4.82 -22.45 7.89
C LEU A 114 5.19 -21.45 6.80
N ILE A 115 5.79 -20.34 7.19
CA ILE A 115 6.45 -19.39 6.30
C ILE A 115 7.90 -19.27 6.72
N GLU A 116 8.82 -19.47 5.78
CA GLU A 116 10.26 -19.27 5.99
C GLU A 116 10.65 -17.96 5.31
N VAL A 117 11.40 -17.14 6.03
CA VAL A 117 11.77 -15.77 5.64
C VAL A 117 13.25 -15.58 5.90
N ARG A 118 13.93 -14.89 4.97
CA ARG A 118 15.28 -14.38 5.17
C ARG A 118 15.26 -12.87 5.24
N GLY A 119 16.23 -12.31 5.96
CA GLY A 119 16.47 -10.89 5.96
C GLY A 119 17.93 -10.54 6.20
N GLN A 120 18.27 -9.30 5.90
CA GLN A 120 19.59 -8.73 6.12
C GLN A 120 19.47 -7.28 6.53
N LEU A 121 20.44 -6.85 7.32
CA LEU A 121 20.61 -5.48 7.77
C LEU A 121 21.94 -4.96 7.22
N THR A 122 21.88 -3.88 6.46
CA THR A 122 23.04 -3.29 5.78
C THR A 122 23.20 -1.83 6.14
N THR A 123 24.44 -1.35 6.11
CA THR A 123 24.76 0.09 6.11
C THR A 123 24.52 0.71 4.73
N SER A 124 24.63 2.04 4.64
CA SER A 124 24.42 2.79 3.39
C SER A 124 25.42 2.46 2.26
N ASP A 125 26.61 1.95 2.61
CA ASP A 125 27.62 1.47 1.65
C ASP A 125 27.37 0.03 1.17
N GLY A 126 26.32 -0.63 1.67
CA GLY A 126 25.98 -2.02 1.35
C GLY A 126 26.67 -3.07 2.21
N SER A 127 27.48 -2.69 3.20
CA SER A 127 28.11 -3.65 4.10
C SER A 127 27.06 -4.36 4.98
N VAL A 128 27.09 -5.69 5.00
CA VAL A 128 26.18 -6.50 5.84
C VAL A 128 26.61 -6.43 7.30
N VAL A 129 25.69 -5.99 8.16
CA VAL A 129 25.81 -5.90 9.62
C VAL A 129 25.29 -7.18 10.26
N ALA A 130 24.12 -7.64 9.85
CA ALA A 130 23.50 -8.86 10.36
C ALA A 130 22.61 -9.54 9.32
N GLU A 131 22.46 -10.86 9.44
CA GLU A 131 21.58 -11.69 8.61
C GLU A 131 20.67 -12.51 9.50
N ILE A 132 19.42 -12.71 9.10
CA ILE A 132 18.42 -13.48 9.85
C ILE A 132 17.76 -14.54 8.96
N GLU A 133 17.55 -15.72 9.54
CA GLU A 133 16.64 -16.73 9.00
C GLU A 133 15.55 -17.00 10.04
N SER A 134 14.31 -16.72 9.67
CA SER A 134 13.15 -16.85 10.55
C SER A 134 12.12 -17.80 9.96
N ALA A 135 11.38 -18.47 10.84
CA ALA A 135 10.23 -19.27 10.49
C ALA A 135 9.03 -18.83 11.32
N PHE A 136 7.89 -18.62 10.66
CA PHE A 136 6.66 -18.16 11.26
C PHE A 136 5.57 -19.21 11.09
N ILE A 137 4.72 -19.35 12.11
CA ILE A 137 3.45 -20.05 11.98
C ILE A 137 2.43 -19.00 11.56
N PRO A 138 1.89 -19.06 10.33
CA PRO A 138 0.90 -18.10 9.87
C PRO A 138 -0.44 -18.35 10.55
N GLY A 139 -1.14 -17.26 10.85
CA GLY A 139 -2.50 -17.28 11.36
C GLY A 139 -3.55 -17.42 10.26
N ALA A 140 -4.69 -16.77 10.46
CA ALA A 140 -5.74 -16.71 9.46
C ALA A 140 -5.30 -15.87 8.25
N ARG A 141 -5.92 -16.13 7.08
CA ARG A 141 -5.78 -15.23 5.93
C ARG A 141 -6.60 -13.97 6.12
N TYR A 142 -6.16 -12.87 5.50
CA TYR A 142 -6.99 -11.68 5.38
C TYR A 142 -8.32 -12.02 4.68
N ARG A 143 -9.44 -11.67 5.32
CA ARG A 143 -10.79 -11.88 4.77
C ARG A 143 -11.36 -10.63 4.11
N LYS A 144 -10.60 -9.53 4.06
CA LYS A 144 -11.01 -8.28 3.41
C LYS A 144 -10.91 -8.42 1.90
N ALA A 145 -11.84 -7.79 1.19
CA ALA A 145 -11.84 -7.62 -0.25
C ALA A 145 -11.67 -6.13 -0.57
N PHE A 146 -11.05 -5.84 -1.71
CA PHE A 146 -10.84 -4.48 -2.20
C PHE A 146 -11.68 -4.26 -3.45
N LEU A 147 -12.56 -3.28 -3.39
CA LEU A 147 -13.29 -2.80 -4.55
C LEU A 147 -12.58 -1.54 -5.05
N TRP A 148 -12.18 -1.55 -6.32
CA TRP A 148 -11.53 -0.43 -6.96
C TRP A 148 -12.51 0.26 -7.89
N ASP A 149 -12.51 1.59 -7.87
CA ASP A 149 -13.10 2.36 -8.96
C ASP A 149 -12.10 2.44 -10.12
N MET A 150 -12.59 2.56 -11.34
CA MET A 150 -11.75 2.66 -12.53
C MET A 150 -11.26 4.10 -12.74
N ASP A 151 -12.20 5.03 -12.86
CA ASP A 151 -11.94 6.42 -13.25
C ASP A 151 -11.47 7.25 -12.06
N GLY A 152 -10.42 8.04 -12.25
CA GLY A 152 -9.86 8.87 -11.18
C GLY A 152 -9.20 8.11 -10.02
N VAL A 153 -9.15 6.77 -10.08
CA VAL A 153 -8.48 5.92 -9.08
C VAL A 153 -7.44 5.01 -9.74
N ILE A 154 -7.82 4.24 -10.76
CA ILE A 154 -6.87 3.43 -11.52
C ILE A 154 -6.38 4.21 -12.74
N VAL A 155 -7.31 4.71 -13.54
CA VAL A 155 -7.03 5.44 -14.77
C VAL A 155 -6.98 6.93 -14.46
N ASP A 156 -5.93 7.61 -14.94
CA ASP A 156 -5.84 9.06 -14.94
C ASP A 156 -6.75 9.63 -16.05
N SER A 157 -8.06 9.61 -15.80
CA SER A 157 -9.10 10.05 -16.73
C SER A 157 -9.60 11.48 -16.46
N GLY A 158 -9.00 12.20 -15.50
CA GLY A 158 -9.45 13.53 -15.08
C GLY A 158 -9.41 14.56 -16.22
N ALA A 159 -8.30 14.64 -16.95
CA ALA A 159 -8.16 15.61 -18.04
C ALA A 159 -9.14 15.34 -19.22
N PRO A 160 -9.28 14.10 -19.74
CA PRO A 160 -10.30 13.79 -20.73
C PRO A 160 -11.73 14.09 -20.27
N HIS A 161 -12.06 13.79 -19.00
CA HIS A 161 -13.36 14.13 -18.44
C HIS A 161 -13.60 15.63 -18.41
N TYR A 162 -12.65 16.42 -17.91
CA TYR A 162 -12.77 17.88 -17.89
C TYR A 162 -12.96 18.46 -19.29
N GLN A 163 -12.14 18.02 -20.25
CA GLN A 163 -12.24 18.48 -21.63
C GLN A 163 -13.59 18.13 -22.26
N SER A 164 -14.09 16.91 -22.07
CA SER A 164 -15.40 16.49 -22.60
C SER A 164 -16.56 17.35 -22.08
N TRP A 165 -16.56 17.67 -20.78
CA TRP A 165 -17.56 18.56 -20.19
C TRP A 165 -17.45 19.98 -20.71
N ARG A 166 -16.22 20.53 -20.71
CA ARG A 166 -15.97 21.91 -21.14
C ARG A 166 -16.43 22.15 -22.57
N GLU A 167 -16.14 21.24 -23.48
CA GLU A 167 -16.57 21.34 -24.88
C GLU A 167 -18.08 21.19 -25.04
N THR A 168 -18.68 20.21 -24.35
CA THR A 168 -20.14 19.97 -24.40
C THR A 168 -20.93 21.18 -23.90
N PHE A 169 -20.46 21.83 -22.83
CA PHE A 169 -21.09 23.04 -22.29
C PHE A 169 -20.82 24.28 -23.15
N ALA A 170 -19.62 24.43 -23.71
CA ALA A 170 -19.25 25.58 -24.55
C ALA A 170 -20.14 25.68 -25.80
N GLU A 171 -20.48 24.55 -26.44
CA GLU A 171 -21.40 24.52 -27.59
C GLU A 171 -22.81 25.03 -27.26
N ARG A 172 -23.16 25.04 -25.96
CA ARG A 172 -24.45 25.49 -25.44
C ARG A 172 -24.35 26.84 -24.76
N GLY A 173 -23.23 27.55 -24.94
CA GLY A 173 -22.99 28.88 -24.39
C GLY A 173 -22.71 28.90 -22.88
N ALA A 174 -22.45 27.74 -22.27
CA ALA A 174 -22.14 27.63 -20.84
C ALA A 174 -20.62 27.51 -20.61
N LEU A 175 -20.11 28.26 -19.63
CA LEU A 175 -18.73 28.16 -19.19
C LEU A 175 -18.59 27.09 -18.10
N TYR A 176 -17.58 26.23 -18.26
CA TYR A 176 -17.25 25.21 -17.28
C TYR A 176 -15.76 25.27 -16.94
N THR A 177 -15.48 25.61 -15.68
CA THR A 177 -14.12 25.89 -15.18
C THR A 177 -13.49 24.68 -14.49
N GLU A 178 -12.16 24.67 -14.34
CA GLU A 178 -11.47 23.63 -13.57
C GLU A 178 -11.89 23.58 -12.10
N ALA A 179 -12.26 24.73 -11.50
CA ALA A 179 -12.74 24.79 -10.12
C ALA A 179 -14.09 24.08 -9.97
N GLN A 180 -14.99 24.28 -10.93
CA GLN A 180 -16.26 23.53 -11.00
C GLN A 180 -15.99 22.05 -11.23
N PHE A 181 -15.10 21.69 -12.15
CA PHE A 181 -14.73 20.30 -12.38
C PHE A 181 -14.23 19.61 -11.12
N LYS A 182 -13.29 20.21 -10.38
CA LYS A 182 -12.78 19.65 -9.11
C LYS A 182 -13.87 19.46 -8.06
N SER A 183 -14.90 20.31 -8.07
CA SER A 183 -16.02 20.23 -7.11
C SER A 183 -17.07 19.19 -7.49
N PHE A 184 -17.15 18.81 -8.77
CA PHE A 184 -18.19 17.93 -9.31
C PHE A 184 -17.67 16.58 -9.80
N PHE A 185 -16.36 16.40 -9.92
CA PHE A 185 -15.77 15.17 -10.44
C PHE A 185 -16.19 13.96 -9.59
N GLY A 186 -16.68 12.90 -10.24
CA GLY A 186 -17.24 11.71 -9.58
C GLY A 186 -18.71 11.82 -9.16
N THR A 187 -19.39 12.95 -9.42
CA THR A 187 -20.84 13.09 -9.22
C THR A 187 -21.63 12.69 -10.47
N ARG A 188 -22.96 12.59 -10.34
CA ARG A 188 -23.84 12.20 -11.45
C ARG A 188 -23.92 13.27 -12.52
N ASP A 189 -23.92 12.85 -13.79
CA ASP A 189 -23.99 13.76 -14.94
C ASP A 189 -25.19 14.73 -14.88
N ASP A 190 -26.37 14.26 -14.46
CA ASP A 190 -27.58 15.09 -14.36
C ASP A 190 -27.44 16.21 -13.32
N TYR A 191 -26.81 15.92 -12.19
CA TYR A 191 -26.51 16.92 -11.16
C TYR A 191 -25.56 18.00 -11.69
N ILE A 192 -24.52 17.62 -12.43
CA ILE A 192 -23.58 18.57 -13.04
C ILE A 192 -24.30 19.45 -14.06
N ILE A 193 -25.08 18.83 -14.96
CA ILE A 193 -25.81 19.53 -16.01
C ILE A 193 -26.78 20.56 -15.40
N HIS A 194 -27.56 20.16 -14.40
CA HIS A 194 -28.50 21.08 -13.74
C HIS A 194 -27.81 22.21 -12.99
N THR A 195 -26.63 21.96 -12.44
CA THR A 195 -25.87 22.98 -11.72
C THR A 195 -25.22 24.00 -12.66
N VAL A 196 -24.80 23.56 -13.86
CA VAL A 196 -24.11 24.41 -14.84
C VAL A 196 -25.09 25.14 -15.77
N MET A 197 -26.14 24.46 -16.23
CA MET A 197 -27.09 24.97 -17.23
C MET A 197 -28.47 25.33 -16.67
N GLY A 198 -28.74 24.98 -15.41
CA GLY A 198 -30.06 25.15 -14.79
C GLY A 198 -31.01 23.97 -15.07
N PRO A 199 -32.29 24.09 -14.65
CA PRO A 199 -33.30 23.06 -14.89
C PRO A 199 -33.57 22.88 -16.39
N LEU A 200 -33.45 21.65 -16.86
CA LEU A 200 -33.68 21.26 -18.26
C LEU A 200 -34.63 20.04 -18.32
N PRO A 201 -35.35 19.84 -19.44
CA PRO A 201 -36.09 18.60 -19.67
C PRO A 201 -35.18 17.37 -19.62
N GLN A 202 -35.69 16.25 -19.10
CA GLN A 202 -34.90 15.01 -18.96
C GLN A 202 -34.31 14.52 -20.28
N SER A 203 -35.01 14.73 -21.40
CA SER A 203 -34.53 14.40 -22.74
C SER A 203 -33.30 15.20 -23.15
N GLU A 204 -33.22 16.47 -22.75
CA GLU A 204 -32.05 17.32 -23.02
C GLU A 204 -30.87 16.94 -22.13
N VAL A 205 -31.12 16.67 -20.84
CA VAL A 205 -30.09 16.17 -19.91
C VAL A 205 -29.47 14.88 -20.45
N HIS A 206 -30.30 13.96 -20.95
CA HIS A 206 -29.84 12.72 -21.55
C HIS A 206 -28.97 12.96 -22.80
N ALA A 207 -29.43 13.80 -23.72
CA ALA A 207 -28.68 14.14 -24.93
C ALA A 207 -27.32 14.82 -24.62
N ILE A 208 -27.26 15.65 -23.58
CA ILE A 208 -26.02 16.27 -23.11
C ILE A 208 -25.06 15.22 -22.55
N ALA A 209 -25.57 14.31 -21.71
CA ALA A 209 -24.76 13.24 -21.13
C ALA A 209 -24.20 12.30 -22.20
N GLU A 210 -25.02 11.89 -23.18
CA GLU A 210 -24.60 11.04 -24.30
C GLU A 210 -23.52 11.71 -25.17
N GLU A 211 -23.67 12.99 -25.47
CA GLU A 211 -22.70 13.75 -26.27
C GLU A 211 -21.38 13.93 -25.53
N LYS A 212 -21.42 14.25 -24.23
CA LYS A 212 -20.23 14.28 -23.36
C LYS A 212 -19.54 12.91 -23.34
N GLU A 213 -20.30 11.83 -23.21
CA GLU A 213 -19.75 10.48 -23.13
C GLU A 213 -19.10 10.05 -24.45
N ARG A 214 -19.71 10.39 -25.59
CA ARG A 214 -19.11 10.21 -26.92
C ARG A 214 -17.76 10.91 -27.02
N ARG A 215 -17.68 12.19 -26.62
CA ARG A 215 -16.43 12.98 -26.61
C ARG A 215 -15.38 12.38 -25.69
N TYR A 216 -15.77 12.02 -24.47
CA TYR A 216 -14.88 11.37 -23.52
C TYR A 216 -14.24 10.11 -24.13
N ARG A 217 -15.04 9.23 -24.74
CA ARG A 217 -14.56 8.02 -25.41
C ARG A 217 -13.59 8.31 -26.54
N GLU A 218 -13.81 9.37 -27.31
CA GLU A 218 -12.89 9.81 -28.36
C GLU A 218 -11.57 10.33 -27.80
N LEU A 219 -11.61 11.10 -26.71
CA LEU A 219 -10.44 11.68 -26.06
C LEU A 219 -9.55 10.62 -25.41
N ILE A 220 -10.14 9.61 -24.78
CA ILE A 220 -9.39 8.59 -24.03
C ILE A 220 -8.92 7.41 -24.89
N ARG A 221 -9.52 7.18 -26.06
CA ARG A 221 -9.19 6.04 -26.94
C ARG A 221 -7.70 6.02 -27.28
N GLY A 222 -7.03 4.93 -26.89
CA GLY A 222 -5.59 4.73 -27.13
C GLY A 222 -4.67 5.62 -26.29
N LYS A 223 -5.21 6.44 -25.37
CA LYS A 223 -4.46 7.39 -24.54
C LYS A 223 -4.63 7.17 -23.04
N ALA A 224 -5.40 6.17 -22.61
CA ALA A 224 -5.61 5.86 -21.21
C ALA A 224 -4.26 5.60 -20.50
N GLN A 225 -4.02 6.36 -19.43
CA GLN A 225 -2.85 6.19 -18.56
C GLN A 225 -3.30 5.72 -17.19
N VAL A 226 -2.48 4.89 -16.55
CA VAL A 226 -2.74 4.40 -15.19
C VAL A 226 -1.91 5.23 -14.22
N PHE A 227 -2.48 5.57 -13.06
CA PHE A 227 -1.74 6.30 -12.04
C PHE A 227 -0.45 5.55 -11.61
N PRO A 228 0.64 6.28 -11.31
CA PRO A 228 1.89 5.66 -10.87
C PRO A 228 1.67 4.74 -9.67
N GLY A 229 2.24 3.53 -9.73
CA GLY A 229 2.19 2.55 -8.66
C GLY A 229 0.93 1.68 -8.59
N VAL A 230 -0.18 2.03 -9.26
CA VAL A 230 -1.43 1.24 -9.21
C VAL A 230 -1.23 -0.17 -9.77
N LEU A 231 -0.60 -0.32 -10.93
CA LEU A 231 -0.35 -1.64 -11.51
C LEU A 231 0.56 -2.49 -10.61
N SER A 232 1.55 -1.88 -9.99
CA SER A 232 2.44 -2.56 -9.04
C SER A 232 1.63 -3.04 -7.84
N LEU A 233 0.84 -2.16 -7.21
CA LEU A 233 0.00 -2.49 -6.07
C LEU A 233 -0.98 -3.63 -6.38
N LEU A 234 -1.71 -3.56 -7.51
CA LEU A 234 -2.63 -4.61 -7.92
C LEU A 234 -1.94 -5.97 -8.13
N LYS A 235 -0.73 -5.97 -8.71
CA LYS A 235 0.09 -7.19 -8.85
C LYS A 235 0.47 -7.76 -7.49
N VAL A 236 0.94 -6.93 -6.56
CA VAL A 236 1.29 -7.34 -5.19
C VAL A 236 0.08 -7.94 -4.47
N MET A 237 -1.06 -7.26 -4.51
CA MET A 237 -2.28 -7.71 -3.85
C MET A 237 -2.78 -9.04 -4.41
N LYS A 238 -2.76 -9.22 -5.74
CA LYS A 238 -3.13 -10.47 -6.40
C LYS A 238 -2.18 -11.61 -6.01
N LYS A 239 -0.87 -11.37 -5.99
CA LYS A 239 0.15 -12.35 -5.57
C LYS A 239 -0.06 -12.79 -4.11
N ALA A 240 -0.41 -11.86 -3.23
CA ALA A 240 -0.73 -12.12 -1.82
C ALA A 240 -2.10 -12.82 -1.62
N GLY A 241 -2.90 -12.98 -2.67
CA GLY A 241 -4.18 -13.67 -2.60
C GLY A 241 -5.34 -12.85 -2.04
N PHE A 242 -5.23 -11.51 -2.05
CA PHE A 242 -6.36 -10.64 -1.73
C PHE A 242 -7.45 -10.74 -2.80
N LYS A 243 -8.71 -10.68 -2.36
CA LYS A 243 -9.85 -10.57 -3.29
C LYS A 243 -9.95 -9.14 -3.80
N ILE A 244 -9.97 -8.98 -5.11
CA ILE A 244 -10.01 -7.68 -5.79
C ILE A 244 -11.18 -7.70 -6.78
N ALA A 245 -11.97 -6.65 -6.80
CA ALA A 245 -13.01 -6.40 -7.78
C ALA A 245 -12.88 -4.98 -8.34
N LEU A 246 -13.32 -4.77 -9.58
CA LEU A 246 -13.39 -3.48 -10.24
C LEU A 246 -14.86 -3.06 -10.33
N GLY A 247 -15.20 -1.93 -9.73
CA GLY A 247 -16.40 -1.17 -10.04
C GLY A 247 -16.10 -0.27 -11.23
N THR A 248 -16.95 -0.33 -12.24
CA THR A 248 -16.86 0.53 -13.42
C THR A 248 -18.28 0.89 -13.82
N SER A 249 -18.47 2.12 -14.24
CA SER A 249 -19.70 2.58 -14.90
C SER A 249 -19.68 2.00 -16.32
N ALA A 250 -20.65 1.14 -16.65
CA ALA A 250 -20.80 0.55 -17.97
C ALA A 250 -21.26 1.58 -19.02
#